data_AF-A0A850S0H7-F1
#
_entry.id   AF-A0A850S0H7-F1
#
_cell.length_a   1.000
_cell.length_b   1.000
_cell.length_c   1.000
_cell.angle_alpha   90.00
_cell.angle_beta   90.00
_cell.angle_gamma   90.00
#
_symmetry.space_group_name_H-M   'P 1'
#
loop_
_entity.id
_entity.type
_entity.pdbx_description
1 polymer ?
#
loop_
_entity_poly.entity_id
_entity_poly.type
_entity_poly.pdbx_seq_one_letter_code
_entity_poly.pdbx_strand_id
1 'polypeptide(L)'
;MPKVMIAAALLFIALLMQACATDLDRPELKKTGNAEIHAVSNAMLRTVMRKIRSQAIDHDDASRSAEEEAEYFSEAARIADSIEASAQFIPKIGKRLTLNPQELATFTALGDKLRQQAEEVRWLAIAGGAMSLRKKMNQTIETCNSCHDLFRTMPKSEKE
;
A
#
# COMPACT_ATOMS: atom_id res chain seq x y z
N MET A 1 38.28 -23.35 -38.82
CA MET A 1 37.27 -23.62 -37.75
C MET A 1 36.97 -22.46 -36.77
N PRO A 2 37.66 -21.29 -36.71
CA PRO A 2 37.32 -20.26 -35.72
C PRO A 2 36.07 -19.41 -36.09
N LYS A 3 35.75 -19.31 -37.39
CA LYS A 3 34.61 -18.50 -37.88
C LYS A 3 33.24 -19.11 -37.52
N VAL A 4 33.16 -20.43 -37.38
CA VAL A 4 31.92 -21.14 -37.03
C VAL A 4 31.62 -21.02 -35.53
N MET A 5 32.66 -21.02 -34.68
CA MET A 5 32.49 -20.81 -33.23
C MET A 5 32.10 -19.36 -32.87
N ILE A 6 32.61 -18.37 -33.62
CA ILE A 6 32.23 -16.96 -33.41
C ILE A 6 30.76 -16.73 -33.81
N ALA A 7 30.31 -17.33 -34.92
CA ALA A 7 28.91 -17.24 -35.34
C ALA A 7 27.95 -17.93 -34.34
N ALA A 8 28.34 -19.07 -33.78
CA ALA A 8 27.54 -19.76 -32.76
C ALA A 8 27.46 -18.98 -31.43
N ALA A 9 28.55 -18.32 -31.01
CA ALA A 9 28.57 -17.50 -29.80
C ALA A 9 27.69 -16.24 -29.94
N LEU A 10 27.69 -15.59 -31.11
CA LEU A 10 26.84 -14.43 -31.37
C LEU A 10 25.35 -14.79 -31.43
N LEU A 11 25.02 -15.98 -31.94
CA LEU A 11 23.64 -16.48 -31.96
C LEU A 11 23.12 -16.76 -30.53
N PHE A 12 23.98 -17.27 -29.65
CA PHE A 12 23.62 -17.57 -28.25
C PHE A 12 23.40 -16.30 -27.41
N ILE A 13 24.19 -15.24 -27.66
CA ILE A 13 24.03 -13.94 -26.98
C ILE A 13 22.74 -13.23 -27.42
N ALA A 14 22.34 -13.38 -28.68
CA ALA A 14 21.08 -12.82 -29.19
C ALA A 14 19.83 -13.50 -28.61
N LEU A 15 19.89 -14.81 -28.31
CA LEU A 15 18.77 -15.52 -27.68
C LEU A 15 18.57 -15.16 -26.20
N LEU A 16 19.61 -14.72 -25.48
CA LEU A 16 19.50 -14.33 -24.06
C LEU A 16 18.88 -12.95 -23.84
N MET A 17 18.75 -12.13 -24.89
CA MET A 17 18.10 -10.80 -24.84
C MET A 17 16.58 -10.85 -25.02
N GLN A 18 15.99 -12.03 -25.30
CA GLN A 18 14.54 -12.22 -25.46
C GLN A 18 13.82 -12.67 -24.17
N ALA A 19 14.51 -12.68 -23.04
CA ALA A 19 13.87 -12.70 -21.71
C ALA A 19 13.29 -11.30 -21.39
N CYS A 20 12.43 -10.83 -22.29
CA CYS A 20 11.54 -9.71 -22.08
C CYS A 20 10.72 -9.99 -20.82
N ALA A 21 10.76 -9.11 -19.82
CA ALA A 21 9.95 -7.91 -19.87
C ALA A 21 8.49 -8.28 -20.18
N THR A 22 7.84 -8.93 -19.21
CA THR A 22 6.40 -8.79 -19.05
C THR A 22 6.19 -7.49 -18.29
N ASP A 23 6.27 -6.36 -19.01
CA ASP A 23 5.53 -5.18 -18.59
C ASP A 23 4.07 -5.55 -18.85
N LEU A 24 3.41 -6.02 -17.79
CA LEU A 24 1.96 -6.03 -17.74
C LEU A 24 1.55 -4.58 -18.00
N ASP A 25 0.98 -4.36 -19.18
CA ASP A 25 0.45 -3.10 -19.67
C ASP A 25 -0.67 -2.63 -18.71
N ARG A 26 -0.24 -2.09 -17.56
CA ARG A 26 -1.10 -1.44 -16.59
C ARG A 26 -1.43 -0.12 -17.29
N PRO A 27 -2.71 0.16 -17.58
CA PRO A 27 -3.08 1.36 -18.32
C PRO A 27 -2.40 2.56 -17.70
N GLU A 28 -1.50 3.17 -18.47
CA GLU A 28 -0.73 4.32 -18.03
C GLU A 28 -1.74 5.44 -17.77
N LEU A 29 -1.95 5.75 -16.49
CA LEU A 29 -2.78 6.87 -16.07
C LEU A 29 -2.19 8.09 -16.76
N LYS A 30 -2.91 8.62 -17.77
CA LYS A 30 -2.51 9.80 -18.51
C LYS A 30 -2.05 10.82 -17.48
N LYS A 31 -0.78 11.23 -17.56
CA LYS A 31 -0.24 12.37 -16.81
C LYS A 31 -1.02 13.60 -17.23
N THR A 32 -2.20 13.78 -16.68
CA THR A 32 -2.92 15.04 -16.70
C THR A 32 -2.09 15.98 -15.85
N GLY A 33 -1.53 16.98 -16.53
CA GLY A 33 -0.53 17.87 -15.97
C GLY A 33 -1.00 18.60 -14.70
N ASN A 34 0.02 19.05 -13.98
CA ASN A 34 -0.01 19.90 -12.79
C ASN A 34 -0.04 19.13 -11.46
N ALA A 35 1.15 18.72 -11.02
CA ALA A 35 1.81 19.11 -9.77
C ALA A 35 1.02 19.35 -8.46
N GLU A 36 -0.24 18.93 -8.34
CA GLU A 36 -1.05 18.99 -7.11
C GLU A 36 -1.46 17.61 -6.59
N ILE A 37 -1.01 16.52 -7.23
CA ILE A 37 -1.16 15.14 -6.70
C ILE A 37 -0.30 14.92 -5.43
N HIS A 38 0.49 15.92 -5.01
CA HIS A 38 1.24 15.89 -3.75
C HIS A 38 0.38 16.08 -2.49
N ALA A 39 -0.92 16.37 -2.62
CA ALA A 39 -1.77 16.76 -1.48
C ALA A 39 -2.55 15.63 -0.77
N VAL A 40 -2.46 14.36 -1.19
CA VAL A 40 -3.04 13.23 -0.40
C VAL A 40 -1.98 12.61 0.49
N SER A 41 -1.27 13.46 1.24
CA SER A 41 -0.34 13.00 2.26
C SER A 41 -0.42 13.91 3.48
N ASN A 42 -1.51 13.78 4.23
CA ASN A 42 -1.56 14.31 5.59
C ASN A 42 -0.44 13.65 6.41
N ALA A 43 0.34 14.44 7.16
CA ALA A 43 1.38 13.92 8.05
C ALA A 43 0.82 12.91 9.06
N MET A 44 -0.44 13.05 9.44
CA MET A 44 -1.20 12.08 10.24
C MET A 44 -1.28 10.72 9.55
N LEU A 45 -1.74 10.67 8.29
CA LEU A 45 -1.88 9.41 7.55
C LEU A 45 -0.52 8.70 7.38
N ARG A 46 0.56 9.44 7.08
CA ARG A 46 1.92 8.84 7.02
C ARG A 46 2.35 8.25 8.35
N THR A 47 2.03 8.92 9.45
CA THR A 47 2.38 8.45 10.80
C THR A 47 1.60 7.18 11.13
N VAL A 48 0.30 7.17 10.85
CA VAL A 48 -0.58 6.01 11.01
C VAL A 48 -0.09 4.83 10.18
N MET A 49 0.29 5.05 8.92
CA MET A 49 0.82 4.02 8.03
C MET A 49 2.13 3.40 8.51
N ARG A 50 3.05 4.20 9.07
CA ARG A 50 4.28 3.66 9.67
C ARG A 50 3.97 2.80 10.89
N LYS A 51 3.06 3.26 11.74
CA LYS A 51 2.68 2.57 12.98
C LYS A 51 1.95 1.25 12.73
N ILE A 52 0.99 1.23 11.81
CA ILE A 52 0.30 -0.03 11.48
C ILE A 52 1.27 -1.04 10.86
N ARG A 53 2.22 -0.57 10.04
CA ARG A 53 3.24 -1.43 9.44
C ARG A 53 4.21 -2.02 10.48
N SER A 54 4.70 -1.22 11.43
CA SER A 54 5.58 -1.74 12.48
C SER A 54 4.86 -2.80 13.31
N GLN A 55 3.62 -2.53 13.73
CA GLN A 55 2.85 -3.47 14.53
C GLN A 55 2.44 -4.75 13.77
N ALA A 56 2.25 -4.70 12.45
CA ALA A 56 1.90 -5.87 11.66
C ALA A 56 3.11 -6.77 11.33
N ILE A 57 4.31 -6.18 11.26
CA ILE A 57 5.57 -6.88 10.96
C ILE A 57 6.20 -7.46 12.24
N ASP A 58 6.29 -6.68 13.33
CA ASP A 58 7.04 -7.03 14.55
C ASP A 58 6.28 -7.98 15.51
N HIS A 59 5.51 -8.91 14.96
CA HIS A 59 4.76 -9.91 15.74
C HIS A 59 5.43 -11.29 15.63
N ASP A 60 6.33 -11.58 16.57
CA ASP A 60 6.73 -12.95 16.92
C ASP A 60 6.06 -13.29 18.26
N ASP A 61 5.05 -14.16 18.20
CA ASP A 61 4.04 -14.36 19.26
C ASP A 61 4.57 -15.06 20.54
N ALA A 62 5.79 -15.60 20.51
CA ALA A 62 6.22 -16.55 21.53
C ALA A 62 6.74 -15.94 22.84
N SER A 63 6.89 -14.62 22.96
CA SER A 63 7.66 -14.02 24.07
C SER A 63 7.11 -12.72 24.68
N ARG A 64 5.90 -12.28 24.34
CA ARG A 64 5.31 -11.07 24.95
C ARG A 64 4.91 -11.29 26.41
N SER A 65 5.23 -10.32 27.25
CA SER A 65 4.57 -10.13 28.54
C SER A 65 3.11 -9.69 28.35
N ALA A 66 2.29 -9.90 29.39
CA ALA A 66 0.89 -9.45 29.38
C ALA A 66 0.75 -7.93 29.20
N GLU A 67 1.73 -7.15 29.66
CA GLU A 67 1.77 -5.69 29.49
C GLU A 67 2.02 -5.31 28.03
N GLU A 68 3.00 -5.94 27.37
CA GLU A 68 3.30 -5.71 25.95
C GLU A 68 2.18 -6.16 25.01
N GLU A 69 1.41 -7.16 25.42
CA GLU A 69 0.21 -7.61 24.71
C GLU A 69 -0.93 -6.60 24.87
N ALA A 70 -1.19 -6.11 26.09
CA ALA A 70 -2.18 -5.07 26.33
C ALA A 70 -1.86 -3.76 25.59
N GLU A 71 -0.59 -3.36 25.57
CA GLU A 71 -0.14 -2.18 24.81
C GLU A 71 -0.33 -2.38 23.31
N TYR A 72 0.00 -3.56 22.78
CA TYR A 72 -0.20 -3.89 21.37
C TYR A 72 -1.66 -3.69 20.94
N PHE A 73 -2.60 -4.29 21.69
CA PHE A 73 -4.03 -4.16 21.40
C PHE A 73 -4.52 -2.71 21.54
N SER A 74 -4.09 -2.00 22.58
CA SER A 74 -4.47 -0.59 22.79
C SER A 74 -4.00 0.32 21.65
N GLU A 75 -2.74 0.18 21.22
CA GLU A 75 -2.20 0.98 20.12
C GLU A 75 -2.84 0.59 18.78
N ALA A 76 -3.17 -0.69 18.55
CA ALA A 76 -3.89 -1.12 17.36
C ALA A 76 -5.28 -0.48 17.26
N ALA A 77 -6.02 -0.38 18.39
CA ALA A 77 -7.29 0.32 18.45
C ALA A 77 -7.15 1.83 18.14
N ARG A 78 -6.13 2.50 18.71
CA ARG A 78 -5.84 3.91 18.43
C ARG A 78 -5.47 4.17 16.96
N ILE A 79 -4.70 3.27 16.36
CA ILE A 79 -4.35 3.32 14.94
C ILE A 79 -5.62 3.19 14.11
N ALA A 80 -6.49 2.22 14.43
CA ALA A 80 -7.76 2.06 13.76
C ALA A 80 -8.60 3.35 13.79
N ASP A 81 -8.76 3.98 14.96
CA ASP A 81 -9.49 5.25 15.07
C ASP A 81 -8.89 6.35 14.18
N SER A 82 -7.55 6.38 14.08
CA SER A 82 -6.85 7.36 13.23
C SER A 82 -7.05 7.08 11.73
N ILE A 83 -7.09 5.80 11.32
CA ILE A 83 -7.40 5.39 9.95
C ILE A 83 -8.85 5.75 9.62
N GLU A 84 -9.79 5.42 10.50
CA GLU A 84 -11.21 5.69 10.31
C GLU A 84 -11.45 7.21 10.13
N ALA A 85 -10.93 8.02 11.04
CA ALA A 85 -11.02 9.48 10.98
C ALA A 85 -10.43 10.02 9.66
N SER A 86 -9.30 9.48 9.21
CA SER A 86 -8.67 9.87 7.95
C SER A 86 -9.51 9.45 6.73
N ALA A 87 -10.07 8.24 6.76
CA ALA A 87 -10.85 7.65 5.68
C ALA A 87 -12.14 8.45 5.40
N GLN A 88 -12.77 9.02 6.44
CA GLN A 88 -13.96 9.86 6.30
C GLN A 88 -13.75 11.10 5.40
N PHE A 89 -12.51 11.57 5.22
CA PHE A 89 -12.20 12.70 4.36
C PHE A 89 -11.88 12.30 2.91
N ILE A 90 -11.61 11.03 2.63
CA ILE A 90 -11.23 10.55 1.30
C ILE A 90 -12.28 10.90 0.23
N PRO A 91 -13.59 10.66 0.42
CA PRO A 91 -14.59 11.03 -0.59
C PRO A 91 -14.63 12.54 -0.87
N LYS A 92 -14.43 13.37 0.16
CA LYS A 92 -14.40 14.83 0.02
C LYS A 92 -13.16 15.31 -0.73
N ILE A 93 -12.01 14.68 -0.49
CA ILE A 93 -10.77 14.94 -1.22
C ILE A 93 -10.93 14.52 -2.67
N GLY A 94 -11.49 13.34 -2.95
CA GLY A 94 -11.70 12.83 -4.30
C GLY A 94 -12.49 13.80 -5.19
N LYS A 95 -13.53 14.44 -4.64
CA LYS A 95 -14.33 15.47 -5.36
C LYS A 95 -13.55 16.75 -5.71
N ARG A 96 -12.46 17.03 -5.01
CA ARG A 96 -11.58 18.18 -5.29
C ARG A 96 -10.46 17.83 -6.27
N LEU A 97 -10.22 16.54 -6.48
CA LEU A 97 -9.26 16.05 -7.46
C LEU A 97 -9.94 16.00 -8.83
N THR A 98 -9.18 16.28 -9.88
CA THR A 98 -9.59 16.20 -11.29
C THR A 98 -9.64 14.75 -11.79
N LEU A 99 -10.25 13.85 -11.01
CA LEU A 99 -10.43 12.44 -11.35
C LEU A 99 -11.57 12.27 -12.36
N ASN A 100 -11.43 11.33 -13.29
CA ASN A 100 -12.54 10.91 -14.12
C ASN A 100 -13.57 10.11 -13.28
N PRO A 101 -14.80 9.87 -13.79
CA PRO A 101 -15.84 9.19 -13.01
C PRO A 101 -15.45 7.80 -12.47
N GLN A 102 -14.69 7.01 -13.24
CA GLN A 102 -14.25 5.68 -12.83
C GLN A 102 -13.16 5.75 -11.74
N GLU A 103 -12.23 6.68 -11.88
CA GLU A 103 -11.19 6.96 -10.88
C GLU A 103 -11.81 7.44 -9.57
N LEU A 104 -12.77 8.38 -9.62
CA LEU A 104 -13.46 8.87 -8.44
C LEU A 104 -14.23 7.76 -7.71
N ALA A 105 -14.91 6.90 -8.46
CA ALA A 105 -15.60 5.73 -7.89
C ALA A 105 -14.61 4.78 -7.20
N THR A 106 -13.48 4.50 -7.84
CA THR A 106 -12.42 3.65 -7.29
C THR A 106 -11.78 4.26 -6.04
N PHE A 107 -11.47 5.56 -6.08
CA PHE A 107 -10.89 6.31 -4.96
C PHE A 107 -11.82 6.31 -3.74
N THR A 108 -13.12 6.54 -3.97
CA THR A 108 -14.15 6.53 -2.92
C THR A 108 -14.32 5.14 -2.33
N ALA A 109 -14.39 4.10 -3.17
CA ALA A 109 -14.54 2.71 -2.72
C ALA A 109 -13.36 2.24 -1.86
N LEU A 110 -12.12 2.64 -2.20
CA LEU A 110 -10.95 2.36 -1.36
C LEU A 110 -11.02 3.09 -0.01
N GLY A 111 -11.51 4.33 0.02
CA GLY A 111 -11.76 5.05 1.26
C GLY A 111 -12.80 4.37 2.15
N ASP A 112 -13.92 3.94 1.58
CA ASP A 112 -14.97 3.22 2.32
C ASP A 112 -14.46 1.87 2.85
N LYS A 113 -13.65 1.16 2.06
CA LYS A 113 -13.00 -0.08 2.49
C LYS A 113 -12.05 0.15 3.66
N LEU A 114 -11.25 1.23 3.64
CA LEU A 114 -10.37 1.57 4.76
C LEU A 114 -11.14 1.87 6.05
N ARG A 115 -12.28 2.57 5.94
CA ARG A 115 -13.15 2.82 7.09
C ARG A 115 -13.66 1.51 7.71
N GLN A 116 -14.19 0.61 6.88
CA GLN A 116 -14.68 -0.70 7.33
C GLN A 116 -13.56 -1.55 7.96
N GLN A 117 -12.40 -1.59 7.32
CA GLN A 117 -11.24 -2.32 7.86
C GLN A 117 -10.75 -1.74 9.17
N ALA A 118 -10.77 -0.42 9.35
CA ALA A 118 -10.44 0.22 10.61
C ALA A 118 -11.42 -0.19 11.74
N GLU A 119 -12.73 -0.18 11.47
CA GLU A 119 -13.74 -0.64 12.44
C GLU A 119 -13.48 -2.10 12.87
N GLU A 120 -13.13 -2.96 11.92
CA GLU A 120 -12.78 -4.36 12.20
C GLU A 120 -11.47 -4.52 12.99
N VAL A 121 -10.42 -3.73 12.68
CA VAL A 121 -9.18 -3.70 13.47
C VAL A 121 -9.48 -3.31 14.91
N ARG A 122 -10.29 -2.27 15.13
CA ARG A 122 -10.67 -1.83 16.49
C ARG A 122 -11.42 -2.94 17.23
N TRP A 123 -12.39 -3.58 16.58
CA TRP A 123 -13.15 -4.67 17.21
C TRP A 123 -12.26 -5.87 17.57
N LEU A 124 -11.37 -6.28 16.66
CA LEU A 124 -10.41 -7.37 16.91
C LEU A 124 -9.41 -7.04 18.01
N ALA A 125 -9.01 -5.77 18.11
CA ALA A 125 -8.13 -5.30 19.17
C ALA A 125 -8.80 -5.37 20.55
N ILE A 126 -10.08 -5.03 20.64
CA ILE A 126 -10.86 -5.16 21.87
C ILE A 126 -11.10 -6.64 22.22
N ALA A 127 -11.31 -7.49 21.22
CA ALA A 127 -11.56 -8.91 21.41
C ALA A 127 -10.32 -9.75 21.80
N GLY A 128 -9.11 -9.17 21.73
CA GLY A 128 -7.87 -9.84 22.14
C GLY A 128 -7.37 -10.93 21.17
N GLY A 129 -7.83 -10.94 19.92
CA GLY A 129 -7.45 -11.97 18.94
C GLY A 129 -6.21 -11.59 18.13
N ALA A 130 -5.00 -11.84 18.64
CA ALA A 130 -3.73 -11.38 18.02
C ALA A 130 -3.56 -11.78 16.54
N MET A 131 -3.76 -13.07 16.20
CA MET A 131 -3.63 -13.54 14.81
C MET A 131 -4.63 -12.87 13.86
N SER A 132 -5.90 -12.78 14.29
CA SER A 132 -6.97 -12.19 13.49
C SER A 132 -6.74 -10.69 13.31
N LEU A 133 -6.32 -10.00 14.37
CA LEU A 133 -5.94 -8.60 14.35
C LEU A 133 -4.79 -8.36 13.36
N ARG A 134 -3.70 -9.12 13.45
CA ARG A 134 -2.57 -9.04 12.52
C ARG A 134 -3.00 -9.22 11.08
N LYS A 135 -3.80 -10.26 10.79
CA LYS A 135 -4.32 -10.50 9.45
C LYS A 135 -5.11 -9.29 8.94
N LYS A 136 -5.97 -8.70 9.77
CA LYS A 136 -6.77 -7.53 9.39
C LYS A 136 -5.92 -6.28 9.18
N MET A 137 -4.91 -6.06 10.02
CA MET A 137 -3.95 -4.97 9.84
C MET A 137 -3.18 -5.09 8.53
N ASN A 138 -2.75 -6.30 8.15
CA ASN A 138 -2.12 -6.55 6.84
C ASN A 138 -3.06 -6.22 5.67
N GLN A 139 -4.33 -6.64 5.73
CA GLN A 139 -5.33 -6.29 4.71
C GLN A 139 -5.59 -4.78 4.63
N THR A 140 -5.45 -4.07 5.75
CA THR A 140 -5.55 -2.61 5.81
C THR A 140 -4.37 -1.97 5.10
N ILE A 141 -3.14 -2.45 5.38
CA ILE A 141 -1.92 -2.02 4.68
C ILE A 141 -2.01 -2.25 3.17
N GLU A 142 -2.48 -3.41 2.72
CA GLU A 142 -2.68 -3.72 1.30
C GLU A 142 -3.64 -2.74 0.62
N THR A 143 -4.72 -2.33 1.31
CA THR A 143 -5.68 -1.35 0.78
C THR A 143 -5.08 0.04 0.71
N CYS A 144 -4.30 0.44 1.73
CA CYS A 144 -3.54 1.68 1.69
C CYS A 144 -2.55 1.71 0.52
N ASN A 145 -1.80 0.63 0.31
CA ASN A 145 -0.86 0.49 -0.80
C ASN A 145 -1.58 0.55 -2.14
N SER A 146 -2.71 -0.14 -2.29
CA SER A 146 -3.52 -0.10 -3.53
C SER A 146 -3.98 1.32 -3.87
N CYS A 147 -4.43 2.08 -2.87
CA CYS A 147 -4.80 3.49 -3.05
C CYS A 147 -3.59 4.34 -3.45
N HIS A 148 -2.44 4.15 -2.80
CA HIS A 148 -1.23 4.88 -3.15
C HIS A 148 -0.70 4.52 -4.54
N ASP A 149 -0.68 3.24 -4.94
CA ASP A 149 -0.20 2.83 -6.26
C ASP A 149 -1.04 3.41 -7.39
N LEU A 150 -2.34 3.57 -7.17
CA LEU A 150 -3.27 4.11 -8.17
C LEU A 150 -3.27 5.64 -8.20
N PHE A 151 -3.16 6.30 -7.06
CA PHE A 151 -3.45 7.73 -6.95
C PHE A 151 -2.28 8.58 -6.44
N ARG A 152 -1.14 7.97 -6.10
CA ARG A 152 0.09 8.67 -5.73
C ARG A 152 1.15 8.42 -6.78
N THR A 153 1.55 9.46 -7.49
CA THR A 153 2.82 9.44 -8.26
C THR A 153 3.99 9.39 -7.28
N MET A 154 4.65 8.24 -7.18
CA MET A 154 5.93 8.16 -6.48
C MET A 154 7.02 8.78 -7.37
N PRO A 155 7.87 9.70 -6.86
CA PRO A 155 9.14 9.95 -7.53
C PRO A 155 9.91 8.64 -7.56
N LYS A 156 10.46 8.27 -8.72
CA LYS A 156 11.43 7.17 -8.79
C LYS A 156 12.50 7.47 -7.74
N SER A 157 12.80 6.51 -6.87
CA SER A 157 14.01 6.60 -6.06
C SER A 157 15.18 6.72 -7.03
N GLU A 158 15.75 7.90 -7.16
CA GLU A 158 17.13 8.02 -7.62
C GLU A 158 17.95 7.21 -6.62
N LYS A 159 18.51 6.11 -7.13
CA LYS A 159 19.55 5.38 -6.43
C LYS A 159 20.74 6.34 -6.36
N GLU A 160 21.07 6.81 -5.16
CA GLU A 160 22.44 7.22 -4.82
C GLU A 160 23.23 5.98 -4.39
#